data_AF-A0A0J8S4W6-F1
#
_entry.id   AF-A0A0J8S4W6-F1
#
_cell.length_a   1.000
_cell.length_b   1.000
_cell.length_c   1.000
_cell.angle_alpha   90.00
_cell.angle_beta   90.00
_cell.angle_gamma   90.00
#
_symmetry.space_group_name_H-M   'P 1'
#
loop_
_entity.id
_entity.type
_entity.pdbx_description
1 polymer ?
#
loop_
_entity_poly.entity_id
_entity_poly.type
_entity_poly.pdbx_seq_one_letter_code
_entity_poly.pdbx_strand_id
1 'polypeptide(L)'
;MLILQNMDELMDLELDSPGLGGTGPRVFAASHACVCNPLNKPHYPPDWTPANCAFTSQHNTPDKAQVEGAPPTNGLAIPNGGLQVVNPSLGVYNRILECLQTPSSTSNYDFADQSLLADLFPGRWVAIPYIYNALKTLRWKGVHSAIWRDEKVKNIHFILSPKPWDEKWRKHASHEEKIARSANGKADETHDWWWKITNERHAEEKRLSIPRDGF
;
A
#
# COMPACT_ATOMS: atom_id res chain seq x y z
N MET A 1 -3.97 8.25 -2.81
CA MET A 1 -4.16 7.82 -1.41
C MET A 1 -5.13 8.78 -0.74
N LEU A 2 -5.76 8.41 0.37
CA LEU A 2 -6.65 9.27 1.14
C LEU A 2 -6.40 9.05 2.63
N ILE A 3 -5.97 10.11 3.31
CA ILE A 3 -5.72 10.09 4.75
C ILE A 3 -7.06 10.26 5.48
N LEU A 4 -7.37 9.32 6.36
CA LEU A 4 -8.61 9.29 7.15
C LEU A 4 -8.37 9.66 8.62
N GLN A 5 -7.15 9.46 9.11
CA GLN A 5 -6.77 9.73 10.50
C GLN A 5 -5.32 10.24 10.54
N ASN A 6 -4.98 10.98 11.60
CA ASN A 6 -3.60 11.40 11.86
C ASN A 6 -2.66 10.17 11.95
N MET A 7 -1.43 10.30 11.45
CA MET A 7 -0.40 9.27 11.42
C MET A 7 0.95 9.80 11.92
N ASP A 8 0.95 10.87 12.73
CA ASP A 8 2.18 11.55 13.16
C ASP A 8 3.06 10.62 14.00
N GLU A 9 2.48 9.60 14.65
CA GLU A 9 3.25 8.58 15.38
C GLU A 9 4.20 7.77 14.48
N LEU A 10 4.03 7.81 13.15
CA LEU A 10 5.02 7.25 12.22
C LEU A 10 6.36 7.99 12.29
N MET A 11 6.37 9.26 12.69
CA MET A 11 7.58 10.06 12.86
C MET A 11 8.38 9.67 14.11
N ASP A 12 7.76 8.97 15.06
CA ASP A 12 8.38 8.49 16.29
C ASP A 12 8.93 7.05 16.16
N LEU A 13 8.78 6.42 14.98
CA LEU A 13 9.29 5.08 14.75
C LEU A 13 10.81 5.03 14.87
N GLU A 14 11.30 4.10 15.69
CA GLU A 14 12.72 3.84 15.81
C GLU A 14 13.28 3.15 14.56
N LEU A 15 13.94 3.94 13.72
CA LEU A 15 14.72 3.48 12.58
C LEU A 15 16.22 3.61 12.83
N ASP A 16 17.00 2.91 12.04
CA ASP A 16 18.46 3.02 12.09
C ASP A 16 18.93 4.45 11.85
N SER A 17 19.99 4.86 12.55
CA SER A 17 20.56 6.19 12.34
C SER A 17 21.09 6.33 10.91
N PRO A 18 21.02 7.54 10.29
CA PRO A 18 21.57 7.77 8.96
C PRO A 18 23.05 7.34 8.80
N GLY A 19 23.84 7.39 9.88
CA GLY A 19 25.25 7.01 9.91
C GLY A 19 25.52 5.52 9.68
N LEU A 20 24.52 4.64 9.85
CA LEU A 20 24.64 3.21 9.52
C LEU A 20 24.57 2.96 8.01
N GLY A 21 24.16 3.94 7.19
CA GLY A 21 24.23 3.85 5.74
C GLY A 21 23.51 2.63 5.15
N GLY A 22 22.38 2.23 5.74
CA GLY A 22 21.59 1.09 5.29
C GLY A 22 22.17 -0.29 5.60
N THR A 23 23.06 -0.40 6.58
CA THR A 23 23.64 -1.70 7.03
C THR A 23 22.92 -2.34 8.21
N GLY A 24 22.15 -1.55 8.97
CA GLY A 24 21.39 -2.05 10.11
C GLY A 24 20.11 -2.82 9.73
N PRO A 25 19.38 -3.33 10.75
CA PRO A 25 18.18 -4.15 10.57
C PRO A 25 16.87 -3.36 10.40
N ARG A 26 16.88 -2.03 10.60
CA ARG A 26 15.70 -1.16 10.58
C ARG A 26 15.92 0.01 9.61
N VAL A 27 16.25 -0.30 8.36
CA VAL A 27 16.66 0.71 7.36
C VAL A 27 15.52 1.69 7.03
N PHE A 28 14.29 1.19 6.96
CA PHE A 28 13.07 1.96 6.72
C PHE A 28 11.87 1.22 7.33
N ALA A 29 10.68 1.84 7.32
CA ALA A 29 9.42 1.16 7.63
C ALA A 29 8.44 1.19 6.46
N ALA A 30 7.70 0.10 6.28
CA ALA A 30 6.66 -0.03 5.26
C ALA A 30 5.59 -1.04 5.70
N SER A 31 4.41 -1.03 5.06
CA SER A 31 3.52 -2.20 5.12
C SER A 31 3.92 -3.20 4.06
N HIS A 32 3.57 -4.48 4.24
CA HIS A 32 3.79 -5.50 3.21
C HIS A 32 3.01 -5.19 1.91
N ALA A 33 3.58 -5.55 0.77
CA ALA A 33 2.84 -5.65 -0.47
C ALA A 33 1.82 -6.81 -0.36
N CYS A 34 0.61 -6.60 -0.87
CA CYS A 34 -0.36 -7.70 -0.99
C CYS A 34 -0.07 -8.49 -2.26
N VAL A 35 0.44 -9.70 -2.09
CA VAL A 35 0.78 -10.61 -3.19
C VAL A 35 -0.33 -11.62 -3.48
N CYS A 36 -1.58 -11.35 -3.10
CA CYS A 36 -2.69 -12.28 -3.32
C CYS A 36 -3.17 -12.36 -4.78
N ASN A 37 -2.82 -11.39 -5.62
CA ASN A 37 -3.31 -11.22 -6.99
C ASN A 37 -4.83 -11.48 -7.15
N PRO A 38 -5.71 -10.78 -6.40
CA PRO A 38 -7.14 -11.12 -6.35
C PRO A 38 -7.90 -10.93 -7.67
N LEU A 39 -7.27 -10.29 -8.66
CA LEU A 39 -7.81 -10.11 -10.02
C LEU A 39 -7.17 -11.07 -11.04
N ASN A 40 -6.36 -12.03 -10.59
CA ASN A 40 -5.66 -13.01 -11.43
C ASN A 40 -4.95 -12.38 -12.65
N LYS A 41 -4.23 -11.28 -12.42
CA LYS A 41 -3.49 -10.59 -13.49
C LYS A 41 -2.42 -11.53 -14.06
N PRO A 42 -2.43 -11.84 -15.36
CA PRO A 42 -1.52 -12.84 -15.94
C PRO A 42 -0.03 -12.44 -15.92
N HIS A 43 0.27 -11.14 -15.87
CA HIS A 43 1.62 -10.61 -15.83
C HIS A 43 2.18 -10.49 -14.39
N TYR A 44 1.41 -10.85 -13.37
CA TYR A 44 1.94 -10.89 -12.00
C TYR A 44 2.73 -12.19 -11.80
N PRO A 45 3.76 -12.20 -10.93
CA PRO A 45 4.53 -13.40 -10.68
C PRO A 45 3.66 -14.58 -10.24
N PRO A 46 3.99 -15.81 -10.65
CA PRO A 46 3.15 -16.99 -10.40
C PRO A 46 3.08 -17.38 -8.91
N ASP A 47 4.05 -16.96 -8.11
CA ASP A 47 4.10 -17.16 -6.67
C ASP A 47 3.30 -16.09 -5.89
N TRP A 48 2.70 -15.12 -6.57
CA TRP A 48 1.75 -14.17 -5.97
C TRP A 48 0.41 -14.87 -5.73
N THR A 49 0.35 -15.54 -4.58
CA THR A 49 -0.82 -16.28 -4.10
C THR A 49 -1.18 -15.88 -2.66
N PRO A 50 -2.44 -16.11 -2.23
CA PRO A 50 -2.83 -15.89 -0.84
C PRO A 50 -1.98 -16.64 0.19
N ALA A 51 -1.47 -17.83 -0.15
CA ALA A 51 -0.61 -18.62 0.74
C ALA A 51 0.75 -17.94 0.99
N ASN A 52 1.25 -17.17 0.02
CA ASN A 52 2.52 -16.47 0.11
C ASN A 52 2.39 -15.02 0.62
N CYS A 53 1.17 -14.57 0.91
CA CYS A 53 0.93 -13.21 1.38
C CYS A 53 1.17 -13.07 2.88
N ALA A 54 2.02 -12.10 3.27
CA ALA A 54 2.34 -11.85 4.67
C ALA A 54 1.09 -11.52 5.52
N PHE A 55 0.10 -10.81 4.96
CA PHE A 55 -1.16 -10.52 5.65
C PHE A 55 -1.96 -11.77 6.01
N THR A 56 -1.86 -12.86 5.23
CA THR A 56 -2.52 -14.13 5.55
C THR A 56 -2.06 -14.71 6.88
N SER A 57 -0.79 -14.49 7.24
CA SER A 57 -0.25 -14.94 8.54
C SER A 57 -0.91 -14.29 9.76
N GLN A 58 -1.57 -13.14 9.58
CA GLN A 58 -2.23 -12.40 10.65
C GLN A 58 -3.74 -12.70 10.77
N HIS A 59 -4.33 -13.53 9.88
CA HIS A 59 -5.78 -13.77 9.85
C HIS A 59 -6.34 -14.34 11.15
N ASN A 60 -5.55 -15.13 11.88
CA ASN A 60 -5.94 -15.69 13.18
C ASN A 60 -5.77 -14.72 14.35
N THR A 61 -5.19 -13.53 14.12
CA THR A 61 -4.94 -12.51 15.14
C THR A 61 -5.33 -11.11 14.62
N PRO A 62 -6.59 -10.92 14.20
CA PRO A 62 -7.00 -9.71 13.48
C PRO A 62 -6.85 -8.43 14.33
N ASP A 63 -7.02 -8.49 15.66
CA ASP A 63 -6.83 -7.32 16.51
C ASP A 63 -5.36 -6.91 16.60
N LYS A 64 -4.42 -7.87 16.59
CA LYS A 64 -2.98 -7.59 16.50
C LYS A 64 -2.61 -6.96 15.16
N ALA A 65 -3.24 -7.39 14.07
CA ALA A 65 -2.99 -6.85 12.73
C ALA A 65 -3.28 -5.33 12.59
N GLN A 66 -4.03 -4.74 13.53
CA GLN A 66 -4.29 -3.30 13.56
C GLN A 66 -3.12 -2.49 14.12
N VAL A 67 -2.27 -3.11 14.94
CA VAL A 67 -1.21 -2.44 15.72
C VAL A 67 0.18 -2.98 15.41
N GLU A 68 0.29 -4.19 14.87
CA GLU A 68 1.54 -4.82 14.44
C GLU A 68 1.48 -5.21 12.95
N GLY A 69 2.57 -4.92 12.21
CA GLY A 69 2.79 -5.52 10.90
C GLY A 69 3.28 -6.96 11.04
N ALA A 70 2.96 -7.83 10.06
CA ALA A 70 3.60 -9.14 9.98
C ALA A 70 5.13 -8.98 9.88
N PRO A 71 5.95 -9.86 10.49
CA PRO A 71 7.40 -9.76 10.41
C PRO A 71 7.92 -9.52 8.98
N PRO A 72 9.00 -8.74 8.79
CA PRO A 72 9.52 -8.38 7.47
C PRO A 72 10.11 -9.56 6.69
N THR A 73 10.07 -10.76 7.27
CA THR A 73 10.48 -12.05 6.69
C THR A 73 9.30 -12.96 6.34
N ASN A 74 8.06 -12.56 6.64
CA ASN A 74 6.88 -13.37 6.35
C ASN A 74 6.49 -13.31 4.86
N GLY A 75 5.92 -14.41 4.36
CA GLY A 75 5.48 -14.51 2.98
C GLY A 75 6.65 -14.31 2.01
N LEU A 76 6.43 -13.54 0.95
CA LEU A 76 7.51 -13.13 0.03
C LEU A 76 8.38 -11.98 0.56
N ALA A 77 8.12 -11.45 1.76
CA ALA A 77 8.92 -10.41 2.40
C ALA A 77 9.08 -9.11 1.57
N ILE A 78 8.07 -8.76 0.76
CA ILE A 78 8.11 -7.60 -0.13
C ILE A 78 7.46 -6.39 0.55
N PRO A 79 8.18 -5.28 0.79
CA PRO A 79 7.59 -4.03 1.26
C PRO A 79 6.75 -3.38 0.16
N ASN A 80 5.64 -2.74 0.52
CA ASN A 80 4.83 -1.97 -0.41
C ASN A 80 5.41 -0.57 -0.63
N GLY A 81 5.43 -0.11 -1.88
CA GLY A 81 6.01 1.18 -2.28
C GLY A 81 5.12 2.39 -1.97
N GLY A 82 3.85 2.15 -1.60
CA GLY A 82 2.85 3.21 -1.42
C GLY A 82 3.10 4.16 -0.25
N LEU A 83 3.65 3.66 0.86
CA LEU A 83 4.03 4.47 2.02
C LEU A 83 5.32 3.92 2.61
N GLN A 84 6.28 4.82 2.84
CA GLN A 84 7.60 4.53 3.38
C GLN A 84 7.91 5.55 4.49
N VAL A 85 8.41 5.07 5.63
CA VAL A 85 8.98 5.92 6.68
C VAL A 85 10.49 5.74 6.64
N VAL A 86 11.23 6.83 6.49
CA VAL A 86 12.67 6.78 6.27
C VAL A 86 13.38 7.83 7.11
N ASN A 87 14.56 7.47 7.61
CA ASN A 87 15.58 8.44 7.99
C ASN A 87 16.42 8.73 6.74
N PRO A 88 16.38 9.96 6.17
CA PRO A 88 17.18 10.28 5.00
C PRO A 88 18.67 9.97 5.24
N SER A 89 19.28 9.18 4.35
CA SER A 89 20.66 8.72 4.49
C SER A 89 21.36 8.70 3.14
N LEU A 90 22.50 9.38 3.05
CA LEU A 90 23.34 9.35 1.86
C LEU A 90 23.87 7.93 1.57
N GLY A 91 24.13 7.13 2.60
CA GLY A 91 24.57 5.74 2.44
C GLY A 91 23.49 4.84 1.84
N VAL A 92 22.23 5.00 2.27
CA VAL A 92 21.08 4.29 1.66
C VAL A 92 20.89 4.73 0.21
N TYR A 93 20.96 6.05 -0.05
CA TYR A 93 20.88 6.61 -1.40
C TYR A 93 21.94 6.03 -2.34
N ASN A 94 23.20 5.99 -1.92
CA ASN A 94 24.29 5.46 -2.73
C ASN A 94 24.10 3.98 -3.06
N ARG A 95 23.63 3.16 -2.12
CA ARG A 95 23.30 1.74 -2.37
C ARG A 95 22.20 1.57 -3.40
N ILE A 96 21.16 2.40 -3.32
CA ILE A 96 20.08 2.43 -4.31
C ILE A 96 20.65 2.80 -5.68
N LEU A 97 21.48 3.84 -5.75
CA LEU A 97 22.08 4.29 -7.00
C LEU A 97 23.00 3.24 -7.62
N GLU A 98 23.84 2.57 -6.83
CA GLU A 98 24.72 1.48 -7.27
C GLU A 98 23.92 0.31 -7.88
N CYS A 99 22.79 -0.05 -7.26
CA CYS A 99 21.90 -1.08 -7.79
C CYS A 99 21.29 -0.66 -9.13
N LEU A 100 20.76 0.57 -9.23
CA LEU A 100 20.17 1.11 -10.45
C LEU A 100 21.20 1.26 -11.60
N GLN A 101 22.48 1.46 -11.26
CA GLN A 101 23.58 1.52 -12.23
C GLN A 101 24.01 0.15 -12.76
N THR A 102 23.42 -0.95 -12.27
CA THR A 102 23.71 -2.31 -12.70
C THR A 102 22.48 -2.90 -13.41
N PRO A 103 22.33 -2.74 -14.75
CA PRO A 103 21.08 -3.10 -15.45
C PRO A 103 20.66 -4.56 -15.29
N SER A 104 21.61 -5.48 -15.11
CA SER A 104 21.33 -6.90 -14.86
C SER A 104 20.67 -7.16 -13.51
N SER A 105 20.81 -6.24 -12.55
CA SER A 105 20.19 -6.34 -11.23
C SER A 105 18.72 -5.95 -11.25
N THR A 106 18.32 -5.05 -12.16
CA THR A 106 16.96 -4.47 -12.17
C THR A 106 16.12 -4.90 -13.37
N SER A 107 16.69 -5.63 -14.34
CA SER A 107 16.01 -5.99 -15.59
C SER A 107 14.76 -6.84 -15.39
N ASN A 108 14.65 -7.51 -14.24
CA ASN A 108 13.57 -8.45 -13.91
C ASN A 108 12.64 -7.90 -12.82
N TYR A 109 12.71 -6.60 -12.51
CA TYR A 109 11.84 -6.01 -11.49
C TYR A 109 10.45 -5.74 -12.05
N ASP A 110 9.55 -6.70 -11.82
CA ASP A 110 8.12 -6.57 -12.17
C ASP A 110 7.46 -5.40 -11.41
N PHE A 111 7.99 -5.04 -10.23
CA PHE A 111 7.49 -3.95 -9.40
C PHE A 111 8.66 -3.08 -8.91
N ALA A 112 9.18 -2.24 -9.81
CA ALA A 112 10.40 -1.43 -9.68
C ALA A 112 10.82 -1.07 -8.24
N ASP A 113 10.07 -0.19 -7.56
CA ASP A 113 10.40 0.33 -6.24
C ASP A 113 10.33 -0.73 -5.14
N GLN A 114 9.30 -1.57 -5.15
CA GLN A 114 9.09 -2.62 -4.14
C GLN A 114 10.14 -3.75 -4.26
N SER A 115 10.41 -4.18 -5.50
CA SER A 115 11.43 -5.19 -5.81
C SER A 115 12.81 -4.69 -5.42
N LEU A 116 13.15 -3.45 -5.79
CA LEU A 116 14.41 -2.83 -5.42
C LEU A 116 14.64 -2.78 -3.90
N LEU A 117 13.61 -2.37 -3.14
CA LEU A 117 13.72 -2.31 -1.68
C LEU A 117 13.79 -3.70 -1.03
N ALA A 118 13.03 -4.67 -1.54
CA ALA A 118 13.10 -6.07 -1.08
C ALA A 118 14.50 -6.66 -1.28
N ASP A 119 15.10 -6.43 -2.46
CA ASP A 119 16.40 -6.97 -2.84
C ASP A 119 17.56 -6.32 -2.08
N LEU A 120 17.52 -4.99 -1.90
CA LEU A 120 18.57 -4.25 -1.20
C LEU A 120 18.55 -4.49 0.30
N PHE A 121 17.36 -4.63 0.90
CA PHE A 121 17.18 -4.67 2.36
C PHE A 121 16.35 -5.88 2.82
N PRO A 122 16.73 -7.12 2.44
CA PRO A 122 15.93 -8.31 2.73
C PRO A 122 15.81 -8.51 4.24
N GLY A 123 14.58 -8.47 4.75
CA GLY A 123 14.27 -8.59 6.19
C GLY A 123 14.81 -7.44 7.07
N ARG A 124 15.38 -6.38 6.47
CA ARG A 124 16.04 -5.27 7.19
C ARG A 124 15.21 -3.99 7.17
N TRP A 125 13.92 -4.13 7.44
CA TRP A 125 12.94 -3.05 7.49
C TRP A 125 11.92 -3.32 8.59
N VAL A 126 11.29 -2.27 9.09
CA VAL A 126 10.26 -2.33 10.13
C VAL A 126 8.89 -2.51 9.46
N ALA A 127 8.24 -3.64 9.71
CA ALA A 127 6.92 -3.88 9.17
C ALA A 127 5.85 -3.14 9.99
N ILE A 128 5.22 -2.14 9.38
CA ILE A 128 4.11 -1.39 9.98
C ILE A 128 2.75 -2.02 9.58
N PRO A 129 1.74 -1.91 10.46
CA PRO A 129 0.38 -2.39 10.21
C PRO A 129 -0.20 -1.97 8.87
N TYR A 130 -1.08 -2.78 8.29
CA TYR A 130 -1.73 -2.47 7.02
C TYR A 130 -2.56 -1.18 7.07
N ILE A 131 -2.98 -0.73 8.26
CA ILE A 131 -3.84 0.45 8.42
C ILE A 131 -3.19 1.76 7.95
N TYR A 132 -1.86 1.79 7.88
CA TYR A 132 -1.07 2.93 7.37
C TYR A 132 -0.94 2.95 5.85
N ASN A 133 -1.14 1.82 5.19
CA ASN A 133 -1.12 1.70 3.73
C ASN A 133 -2.17 0.67 3.29
N ALA A 134 -3.42 0.97 3.61
CA ALA A 134 -4.52 0.04 3.46
C ALA A 134 -4.90 -0.06 1.98
N LEU A 135 -4.43 -1.10 1.30
CA LEU A 135 -4.81 -1.31 -0.10
C LEU A 135 -6.32 -1.56 -0.17
N LYS A 136 -7.04 -0.87 -1.05
CA LYS A 136 -8.51 -0.99 -1.15
C LYS A 136 -8.99 -2.44 -1.32
N THR A 137 -8.19 -3.28 -1.97
CA THR A 137 -8.49 -4.69 -2.22
C THR A 137 -8.43 -5.55 -0.95
N LEU A 138 -7.72 -5.12 0.11
CA LEU A 138 -7.68 -5.86 1.39
C LEU A 138 -9.08 -5.97 2.01
N ARG A 139 -9.93 -4.95 1.81
CA ARG A 139 -11.32 -4.90 2.27
C ARG A 139 -12.20 -5.96 1.63
N TRP A 140 -11.87 -6.41 0.42
CA TRP A 140 -12.73 -7.29 -0.36
C TRP A 140 -12.86 -8.66 0.32
N LYS A 141 -14.10 -9.20 0.27
CA LYS A 141 -14.39 -10.53 0.81
C LYS A 141 -13.48 -11.56 0.16
N GLY A 142 -12.78 -12.34 1.00
CA GLY A 142 -11.88 -13.41 0.54
C GLY A 142 -10.46 -12.96 0.18
N VAL A 143 -10.15 -11.67 0.24
CA VAL A 143 -8.77 -11.19 0.13
C VAL A 143 -8.16 -11.12 1.53
N HIS A 144 -8.45 -10.05 2.28
CA HIS A 144 -7.98 -9.89 3.66
C HIS A 144 -9.07 -9.31 4.57
N SER A 145 -10.34 -9.55 4.24
CA SER A 145 -11.49 -9.12 5.04
C SER A 145 -11.49 -9.67 6.48
N ALA A 146 -10.72 -10.73 6.76
CA ALA A 146 -10.54 -11.27 8.12
C ALA A 146 -9.86 -10.27 9.07
N ILE A 147 -8.84 -9.56 8.59
CA ILE A 147 -8.07 -8.58 9.38
C ILE A 147 -8.57 -7.15 9.16
N TRP A 148 -9.37 -6.88 8.14
CA TRP A 148 -9.81 -5.54 7.82
C TRP A 148 -10.74 -4.93 8.89
N ARG A 149 -10.53 -3.65 9.25
CA ARG A 149 -11.38 -2.85 10.14
C ARG A 149 -11.47 -1.41 9.60
N ASP A 150 -12.66 -1.01 9.14
CA ASP A 150 -12.88 0.30 8.51
C ASP A 150 -12.42 1.45 9.43
N GLU A 151 -12.78 1.38 10.71
CA GLU A 151 -12.51 2.39 11.73
C GLU A 151 -11.03 2.50 12.14
N LYS A 152 -10.20 1.52 11.76
CA LYS A 152 -8.76 1.53 12.05
C LYS A 152 -7.93 2.06 10.90
N VAL A 153 -8.47 2.13 9.68
CA VAL A 153 -7.73 2.61 8.51
C VAL A 153 -7.34 4.08 8.71
N LYS A 154 -6.04 4.36 8.68
CA LYS A 154 -5.48 5.72 8.76
C LYS A 154 -5.21 6.30 7.38
N ASN A 155 -4.81 5.47 6.43
CA ASN A 155 -4.58 5.87 5.04
C ASN A 155 -5.00 4.76 4.08
N ILE A 156 -5.93 5.08 3.17
CA ILE A 156 -6.37 4.17 2.11
C ILE A 156 -5.55 4.40 0.83
N HIS A 157 -5.01 3.31 0.30
CA HIS A 157 -4.32 3.26 -0.97
C HIS A 157 -5.25 2.66 -2.03
N PHE A 158 -5.75 3.53 -2.91
CA PHE A 158 -6.49 3.13 -4.12
C PHE A 158 -5.55 2.51 -5.15
N ILE A 159 -4.98 1.33 -4.85
CA ILE A 159 -4.19 0.53 -5.80
C ILE A 159 -5.11 -0.06 -6.88
N LEU A 160 -4.56 -0.33 -8.07
CA LEU A 160 -5.27 -0.88 -9.23
C LEU A 160 -6.44 0.01 -9.70
N SER A 161 -7.00 -0.33 -10.86
CA SER A 161 -8.21 0.30 -11.39
C SER A 161 -9.45 -0.50 -11.00
N PRO A 162 -10.64 0.12 -10.99
CA PRO A 162 -10.90 1.55 -11.23
C PRO A 162 -10.47 2.44 -10.05
N LYS A 163 -10.11 3.71 -10.32
CA LYS A 163 -9.93 4.72 -9.27
C LYS A 163 -11.25 5.45 -9.00
N PRO A 164 -11.46 6.02 -7.80
CA PRO A 164 -12.70 6.74 -7.50
C PRO A 164 -12.89 8.00 -8.37
N TRP A 165 -11.82 8.70 -8.77
CA TRP A 165 -11.89 9.88 -9.65
C TRP A 165 -12.07 9.54 -11.14
N ASP A 166 -11.82 8.29 -11.54
CA ASP A 166 -12.08 7.81 -12.90
C ASP A 166 -13.55 7.37 -13.09
N GLU A 167 -14.38 7.52 -12.05
CA GLU A 167 -15.80 7.15 -12.05
C GLU A 167 -16.72 8.07 -12.87
N LYS A 168 -16.17 8.93 -13.76
CA LYS A 168 -16.94 9.60 -14.84
C LYS A 168 -17.74 8.59 -15.68
N TRP A 169 -17.42 7.30 -15.57
CA TRP A 169 -18.13 6.21 -16.20
C TRP A 169 -19.46 5.82 -15.59
N ARG A 170 -19.84 6.16 -14.33
CA ARG A 170 -20.97 5.53 -13.58
C ARG A 170 -22.30 5.35 -14.36
N LYS A 171 -22.54 6.06 -15.48
CA LYS A 171 -23.68 5.88 -16.39
C LYS A 171 -23.46 4.93 -17.60
N HIS A 172 -22.23 4.60 -18.01
CA HIS A 172 -21.93 3.97 -19.32
C HIS A 172 -21.05 2.71 -19.32
N ALA A 173 -20.38 2.31 -18.24
CA ALA A 173 -19.32 1.32 -18.41
C ALA A 173 -19.75 -0.15 -18.50
N SER A 174 -18.77 -0.89 -18.99
CA SER A 174 -18.88 -2.24 -19.52
C SER A 174 -19.23 -3.26 -18.44
N HIS A 175 -19.59 -4.47 -18.89
CA HIS A 175 -19.89 -5.59 -18.01
C HIS A 175 -18.67 -5.98 -17.15
N GLU A 176 -17.46 -5.88 -17.69
CA GLU A 176 -16.19 -6.19 -17.01
C GLU A 176 -15.86 -5.15 -15.92
N GLU A 177 -16.15 -3.87 -16.17
CA GLU A 177 -15.98 -2.78 -15.18
C GLU A 177 -17.03 -2.86 -14.05
N LYS A 178 -18.20 -3.44 -14.34
CA LYS A 178 -19.20 -3.80 -13.32
C LYS A 178 -18.78 -5.03 -12.51
N ILE A 179 -17.92 -5.91 -13.03
CA ILE A 179 -17.41 -7.10 -12.32
C ILE A 179 -16.27 -6.75 -11.36
N ALA A 180 -15.52 -5.66 -11.60
CA ALA A 180 -14.53 -5.11 -10.66
C ALA A 180 -15.14 -4.65 -9.31
N ARG A 181 -16.45 -4.77 -9.15
CA ARG A 181 -17.24 -4.59 -7.93
C ARG A 181 -17.01 -5.74 -6.94
N SER A 182 -15.99 -5.60 -6.10
CA SER A 182 -15.84 -6.25 -4.78
C SER A 182 -16.33 -7.71 -4.65
N ALA A 183 -15.88 -8.68 -5.46
CA ALA A 183 -16.24 -10.12 -5.33
C ALA A 183 -17.76 -10.50 -5.33
N ASN A 184 -18.68 -9.54 -5.24
CA ASN A 184 -20.11 -9.68 -4.92
C ASN A 184 -20.99 -8.66 -5.68
N GLY A 185 -20.44 -7.88 -6.61
CA GLY A 185 -21.24 -6.96 -7.44
C GLY A 185 -21.70 -5.67 -6.76
N LYS A 186 -21.18 -5.30 -5.59
CA LYS A 186 -21.41 -3.98 -4.94
C LYS A 186 -20.29 -2.98 -5.25
N ALA A 187 -20.60 -1.68 -5.28
CA ALA A 187 -19.58 -0.65 -5.42
C ALA A 187 -18.56 -0.78 -4.27
N ASP A 188 -17.28 -0.55 -4.57
CA ASP A 188 -16.23 -0.51 -3.56
C ASP A 188 -16.48 0.68 -2.63
N GLU A 189 -16.91 0.43 -1.40
CA GLU A 189 -17.30 1.45 -0.43
C GLU A 189 -16.19 2.46 -0.14
N THR A 190 -14.92 2.07 -0.34
CA THR A 190 -13.78 2.99 -0.20
C THR A 190 -13.84 4.13 -1.20
N HIS A 191 -14.52 3.95 -2.35
CA HIS A 191 -14.74 5.02 -3.32
C HIS A 191 -15.75 6.05 -2.81
N ASP A 192 -16.74 5.64 -2.02
CA ASP A 192 -17.69 6.57 -1.42
C ASP A 192 -17.02 7.40 -0.31
N TRP A 193 -16.03 6.83 0.40
CA TRP A 193 -15.18 7.60 1.33
C TRP A 193 -14.42 8.73 0.62
N TRP A 194 -13.83 8.44 -0.56
CA TRP A 194 -13.16 9.44 -1.39
C TRP A 194 -14.11 10.57 -1.78
N TRP A 195 -15.28 10.24 -2.31
CA TRP A 195 -16.24 11.26 -2.76
C TRP A 195 -16.79 12.08 -1.61
N LYS A 196 -17.06 11.47 -0.45
CA LYS A 196 -17.47 12.20 0.75
C LYS A 196 -16.45 13.29 1.10
N ILE A 197 -15.19 12.91 1.30
CA ILE A 197 -14.12 13.86 1.71
C ILE A 197 -13.82 14.87 0.60
N THR A 198 -13.81 14.45 -0.66
CA THR A 198 -13.59 15.35 -1.81
C THR A 198 -14.70 16.41 -1.92
N ASN A 199 -15.96 16.02 -1.70
CA ASN A 199 -17.08 16.97 -1.73
C ASN A 199 -17.03 17.95 -0.56
N GLU A 200 -16.66 17.50 0.64
CA GLU A 200 -16.42 18.36 1.80
C GLU A 200 -15.29 19.37 1.51
N ARG A 201 -14.16 18.90 0.95
CA ARG A 201 -13.05 19.76 0.49
C ARG A 201 -13.51 20.80 -0.52
N HIS A 202 -14.22 20.40 -1.58
CA HIS A 202 -14.69 21.30 -2.63
C HIS A 202 -15.68 22.36 -2.11
N ALA A 203 -16.52 22.01 -1.13
CA ALA A 203 -17.42 22.95 -0.50
C ALA A 203 -16.64 24.03 0.27
N GLU A 204 -15.60 23.62 0.99
CA GLU A 204 -14.73 24.52 1.75
C GLU A 204 -13.87 25.40 0.84
N GLU A 205 -13.23 24.83 -0.18
CA GLU A 205 -12.48 25.59 -1.19
C GLU A 205 -13.34 26.65 -1.87
N LYS A 206 -14.58 26.30 -2.23
CA LYS A 206 -15.55 27.26 -2.77
C LYS A 206 -15.86 28.38 -1.78
N ARG A 207 -16.04 28.06 -0.49
CA ARG A 207 -16.27 29.05 0.58
C ARG A 207 -15.08 30.00 0.74
N LEU A 208 -13.87 29.49 0.57
CA LEU A 208 -12.61 30.23 0.66
C LEU A 208 -12.19 30.90 -0.65
N SER A 209 -12.99 30.80 -1.72
CA SER A 209 -12.65 31.29 -3.06
C SER A 209 -11.34 30.72 -3.62
N ILE A 210 -10.99 29.49 -3.20
CA ILE A 210 -9.87 28.73 -3.74
C ILE A 210 -10.31 28.13 -5.10
N PRO A 211 -9.59 28.39 -6.20
CA PRO A 211 -9.87 27.76 -7.48
C PRO A 211 -9.80 26.24 -7.37
N ARG A 212 -10.69 25.52 -8.08
CA ARG A 212 -10.61 24.06 -8.12
C ARG A 212 -9.28 23.63 -8.73
N ASP A 213 -8.62 22.68 -8.07
CA ASP A 213 -7.62 21.86 -8.72
C ASP A 213 -8.31 20.92 -9.74
N GLY A 214 -7.57 20.24 -10.60
CA GLY A 214 -8.12 19.46 -11.72
C GLY A 214 -8.97 18.23 -11.36
N PHE A 215 -9.55 18.18 -10.16
CA PHE A 215 -10.33 17.09 -9.58
C PHE A 215 -11.75 17.51 -9.17
#